data_AF-A0A8H8NKL1-F1
#
_entry.id   AF-A0A8H8NKL1-F1
#
_cell.length_a   1.000
_cell.length_b   1.000
_cell.length_c   1.000
_cell.angle_alpha   90.00
_cell.angle_beta   90.00
_cell.angle_gamma   90.00
#
_symmetry.space_group_name_H-M   'P 1'
#
loop_
_entity.id
_entity.type
_entity.pdbx_description
1 polymer ?
#
loop_
_entity_poly.entity_id
_entity_poly.type
_entity_poly.pdbx_seq_one_letter_code
_entity_poly.pdbx_strand_id
1 'polypeptide(L)'
;MPLPNGIYRLSDSNGGRMLSLSGVKPGTGAGTQLVMLTEEEGTSEGFNWRIQYDASQNAYTIQHTTNGTYVSFEGTAIENAHLGAHPKPKFFDIYTEGSDLYRCDPSLPLPSQTIP
;
A
#
# COMPACT_ATOMS: atom_id res chain seq x y z
N MET A 1 -17.73 6.26 -5.10
CA MET A 1 -17.15 5.68 -6.32
C MET A 1 -15.81 5.05 -5.95
N PRO A 2 -15.44 3.90 -6.54
CA PRO A 2 -14.12 3.33 -6.35
C PRO A 2 -13.05 4.35 -6.76
N LEU A 3 -11.94 4.41 -6.01
CA LEU A 3 -10.74 5.11 -6.45
C LEU A 3 -10.35 4.59 -7.85
N PRO A 4 -10.12 5.48 -8.85
CA PRO A 4 -9.68 5.06 -10.17
C PRO A 4 -8.37 4.28 -10.10
N ASN A 5 -8.18 3.36 -11.04
CA ASN A 5 -6.88 2.69 -11.20
C ASN A 5 -5.85 3.71 -11.68
N GLY A 6 -4.65 3.71 -11.09
CA GLY A 6 -3.65 4.72 -11.43
C GLY A 6 -2.38 4.65 -10.61
N ILE A 7 -1.49 5.61 -10.85
CA ILE A 7 -0.27 5.81 -10.06
C ILE A 7 -0.55 6.94 -9.06
N TYR A 8 -0.26 6.66 -7.79
CA TYR A 8 -0.52 7.54 -6.66
C TYR A 8 0.74 7.66 -5.79
N ARG A 9 0.79 8.76 -5.03
CA ARG A 9 1.66 8.89 -3.86
C ARG A 9 0.80 8.69 -2.62
N LEU A 10 1.24 7.84 -1.71
CA LEU A 10 0.55 7.53 -0.46
C LEU A 10 1.22 8.34 0.65
N SER A 11 0.47 9.22 1.31
CA SER A 11 1.02 10.11 2.36
C SER A 11 0.33 9.90 3.70
N ASP A 12 0.97 10.35 4.78
CA ASP A 12 0.28 10.50 6.06
C ASP A 12 -0.82 11.58 5.97
N SER A 13 -1.67 11.66 6.99
CA SER A 13 -2.79 12.63 7.01
C SER A 13 -2.34 14.09 6.92
N ASN A 14 -1.08 14.38 7.19
CA ASN A 14 -0.51 15.73 7.14
C ASN A 14 0.12 16.03 5.76
N GLY A 15 0.23 15.03 4.88
CA GLY A 15 0.86 15.14 3.57
C GLY A 15 2.39 15.31 3.61
N GLY A 16 3.01 15.29 4.79
CA GLY A 16 4.42 15.66 4.97
C GLY A 16 5.39 14.50 4.76
N ARG A 17 4.89 13.27 4.83
CA ARG A 17 5.68 12.05 4.60
C ARG A 17 4.93 11.13 3.66
N MET A 18 5.67 10.41 2.83
CA MET A 18 5.13 9.48 1.85
C MET A 18 5.71 8.08 2.02
N LEU A 19 4.89 7.08 1.69
CA LEU A 19 5.25 5.68 1.73
C LEU A 19 6.31 5.37 0.66
N SER A 20 7.39 4.73 1.08
CA SER A 20 8.49 4.31 0.22
C SER A 20 9.08 2.97 0.67
N LEU A 21 9.92 2.38 -0.17
CA LEU A 21 10.71 1.20 0.17
C LEU A 21 11.93 1.63 1.00
N SER A 22 12.28 0.90 2.06
CA SER A 22 13.45 1.19 2.89
C SER A 22 14.75 1.30 2.08
N GLY A 23 14.93 0.45 1.05
CA GLY A 23 16.11 0.45 0.18
C GLY A 23 16.26 1.68 -0.73
N VAL A 24 15.26 2.57 -0.79
CA VAL A 24 15.41 3.90 -1.42
C VAL A 24 16.17 4.86 -0.50
N LYS A 25 16.21 4.58 0.81
CA LYS A 25 17.06 5.29 1.76
C LYS A 25 18.50 4.75 1.64
N PRO A 26 19.52 5.61 1.46
CA PRO A 26 20.91 5.20 1.52
C PRO A 26 21.24 4.50 2.86
N GLY A 27 21.81 3.29 2.80
CA GLY A 27 22.47 2.63 3.96
C GLY A 27 21.67 1.58 4.76
N THR A 28 20.45 1.21 4.39
CA THR A 28 19.72 0.12 5.05
C THR A 28 19.81 -1.19 4.26
N GLY A 29 20.42 -2.22 4.87
CA GLY A 29 20.55 -3.57 4.28
C GLY A 29 19.20 -4.24 4.01
N ALA A 30 19.17 -5.09 2.98
CA ALA A 30 17.97 -5.64 2.36
C ALA A 30 17.12 -6.53 3.29
N GLY A 31 16.05 -5.93 3.79
CA GLY A 31 14.71 -6.50 3.92
C GLY A 31 13.78 -5.33 3.62
N THR A 32 12.97 -5.41 2.56
CA THR A 32 12.28 -4.22 2.03
C THR A 32 11.05 -3.87 2.88
N GLN A 33 11.28 -3.48 4.13
CA GLN A 33 10.28 -2.82 4.95
C GLN A 33 9.80 -1.56 4.25
N LEU A 34 8.52 -1.23 4.46
CA LEU A 34 8.01 0.05 4.02
C LEU A 34 8.27 1.11 5.08
N VAL A 35 8.61 2.31 4.62
CA VAL A 35 8.94 3.45 5.48
C VAL A 35 8.18 4.68 5.00
N MET A 36 7.92 5.60 5.92
CA MET A 36 7.45 6.94 5.57
C MET A 36 8.67 7.86 5.48
N LEU A 37 8.85 8.60 4.39
CA LEU A 37 9.96 9.53 4.17
C LEU A 37 9.43 10.90 3.71
N THR A 38 10.15 11.96 4.03
CA THR A 38 9.95 13.28 3.41
C THR A 38 10.46 13.28 1.96
N GLU A 39 10.10 14.29 1.16
CA GLU A 39 10.61 14.43 -0.22
C GLU A 39 12.14 14.46 -0.29
N GLU A 40 12.80 15.10 0.68
CA GLU A 40 14.26 15.21 0.74
C GLU A 40 14.97 13.89 1.10
N GLU A 41 14.27 12.99 1.80
CA GLU A 41 14.81 11.70 2.26
C GLU A 41 14.70 10.58 1.21
N GLY A 42 13.90 10.78 0.15
CA GLY A 42 13.62 9.76 -0.86
C GLY A 42 13.80 10.23 -2.30
N THR A 43 13.19 9.50 -3.23
CA THR A 43 13.22 9.83 -4.66
C THR A 43 11.80 9.86 -5.21
N SER A 44 11.55 10.67 -6.24
CA SER A 44 10.23 10.76 -6.88
C SER A 44 9.72 9.38 -7.35
N GLU A 45 10.60 8.52 -7.85
CA GLU A 45 10.24 7.15 -8.25
C GLU A 45 9.99 6.23 -7.03
N GLY A 46 10.70 6.46 -5.93
CA GLY A 46 10.53 5.74 -4.68
C GLY A 46 9.16 5.92 -4.03
N PHE A 47 8.40 6.96 -4.42
CA PHE A 47 7.08 7.29 -3.88
C PHE A 47 5.91 6.87 -4.77
N ASN A 48 6.17 6.29 -5.94
CA ASN A 48 5.12 5.96 -6.90
C ASN A 48 4.57 4.55 -6.66
N TRP A 49 3.26 4.49 -6.42
CA TRP A 49 2.52 3.26 -6.18
C TRP A 49 1.37 3.12 -7.18
N ARG A 50 1.32 2.00 -7.90
CA ARG A 50 0.18 1.63 -8.72
C ARG A 50 -0.91 1.04 -7.83
N ILE A 51 -2.09 1.65 -7.84
CA ILE A 51 -3.27 1.16 -7.15
C ILE A 51 -4.22 0.56 -8.19
N GLN A 52 -4.62 -0.69 -7.99
CA GLN A 52 -5.49 -1.43 -8.91
C GLN A 52 -6.63 -2.10 -8.17
N TYR A 53 -7.86 -1.81 -8.60
CA TYR A 53 -9.07 -2.48 -8.15
C TYR A 53 -9.22 -3.86 -8.81
N ASP A 54 -9.45 -4.88 -7.98
CA ASP A 54 -9.80 -6.23 -8.38
C ASP A 54 -11.28 -6.48 -8.11
N ALA A 55 -12.07 -6.55 -9.18
CA ALA A 55 -13.52 -6.77 -9.08
C ALA A 55 -13.91 -8.16 -8.54
N SER A 56 -13.02 -9.16 -8.65
CA SER A 56 -13.27 -10.51 -8.11
C SER A 56 -13.12 -10.56 -6.59
N GLN A 57 -12.27 -9.69 -6.04
CA GLN A 57 -12.04 -9.56 -4.60
C GLN A 57 -12.82 -8.40 -3.98
N ASN A 58 -13.39 -7.52 -4.81
CA ASN A 58 -14.00 -6.26 -4.38
C ASN A 58 -13.03 -5.42 -3.52
N ALA A 59 -11.75 -5.40 -3.90
CA ALA A 59 -10.67 -4.81 -3.10
C ALA A 59 -9.54 -4.30 -3.99
N TYR A 60 -8.56 -3.63 -3.40
CA TYR A 60 -7.42 -3.02 -4.08
C TYR A 60 -6.10 -3.76 -3.80
N THR A 61 -5.20 -3.70 -4.77
CA THR A 61 -3.78 -3.99 -4.59
C THR A 61 -2.96 -2.71 -4.74
N ILE A 62 -1.83 -2.65 -4.04
CA ILE A 62 -0.92 -1.50 -4.04
C ILE A 62 0.48 -2.01 -4.40
N GLN A 63 0.97 -1.66 -5.58
CA GLN A 63 2.22 -2.17 -6.16
C GLN A 63 3.23 -1.05 -6.38
N HIS A 64 4.48 -1.25 -5.94
CA HIS A 64 5.57 -0.31 -6.22
C HIS A 64 5.90 -0.33 -7.71
N THR A 65 5.99 0.85 -8.33
CA THR A 65 6.12 0.94 -9.80
C THR A 65 7.47 0.47 -10.34
N THR A 66 8.53 0.51 -9.52
CA THR A 66 9.90 0.25 -10.00
C THR A 66 10.24 -1.24 -9.93
N ASN A 67 9.93 -1.90 -8.82
CA ASN A 67 10.33 -3.30 -8.61
C ASN A 67 9.15 -4.30 -8.65
N GLY A 68 7.91 -3.81 -8.79
CA GLY A 68 6.71 -4.64 -8.90
C GLY A 68 6.29 -5.35 -7.61
N THR A 69 6.91 -5.05 -6.48
CA THR A 69 6.51 -5.61 -5.17
C THR A 69 5.25 -4.92 -4.64
N TYR A 70 4.48 -5.63 -3.84
CA TYR A 70 3.23 -5.16 -3.27
C TYR A 70 3.39 -4.78 -1.80
N VAL A 71 2.60 -3.80 -1.36
CA VAL A 71 2.35 -3.58 0.06
C VAL A 71 1.68 -4.83 0.64
N SER A 72 2.27 -5.41 1.67
CA SER A 72 1.70 -6.52 2.43
C SER A 72 2.25 -6.53 3.86
N PHE A 73 1.65 -7.34 4.73
CA PHE A 73 2.14 -7.54 6.09
C PHE A 73 3.35 -8.47 6.13
N GLU A 74 4.31 -8.13 6.98
CA GLU A 74 5.36 -9.04 7.44
C GLU A 74 4.73 -10.05 8.40
N GLY A 75 4.25 -11.18 7.86
CA GLY A 75 3.57 -12.22 8.62
C GLY A 75 2.07 -11.98 8.77
N THR A 76 1.52 -12.33 9.94
CA THR A 76 0.08 -12.23 10.21
C THR A 76 -0.34 -10.77 10.40
N ALA A 77 -1.43 -10.36 9.76
CA ALA A 77 -2.01 -9.02 9.89
C ALA A 77 -2.68 -8.84 11.27
N ILE A 78 -1.88 -8.43 12.26
CA ILE A 78 -2.31 -8.09 13.63
C ILE A 78 -2.00 -6.62 13.92
N GLU A 79 -2.48 -6.12 15.06
CA GLU A 79 -2.14 -4.78 15.54
C GLU A 79 -0.61 -4.60 15.62
N ASN A 80 -0.12 -3.46 15.14
CA ASN A 80 1.31 -3.13 15.04
C ASN A 80 2.14 -4.05 14.13
N ALA A 81 1.52 -4.92 13.32
CA ALA A 81 2.24 -5.67 12.32
C ALA A 81 2.91 -4.74 11.31
N HIS A 82 4.17 -5.01 10.99
CA HIS A 82 4.93 -4.21 10.04
C HIS A 82 4.43 -4.45 8.62
N LEU A 83 4.43 -3.39 7.81
CA LEU A 83 4.26 -3.50 6.37
C LEU A 83 5.62 -3.68 5.69
N GLY A 84 5.65 -4.60 4.74
CA GLY A 84 6.79 -4.91 3.89
C GLY A 84 6.41 -4.90 2.42
N ALA A 85 7.44 -4.98 1.58
CA ALA A 85 7.32 -5.11 0.14
C ALA A 85 7.48 -6.59 -0.25
N HIS A 86 6.42 -7.20 -0.80
CA HIS A 86 6.34 -8.63 -1.04
C HIS A 86 5.99 -8.95 -2.50
N PRO A 87 6.34 -10.15 -3.02
CA PRO A 87 5.98 -10.55 -4.38
C PRO A 87 4.49 -10.88 -4.54
N LYS A 88 3.75 -11.09 -3.45
CA LYS A 88 2.31 -11.39 -3.45
C LYS A 88 1.53 -10.21 -2.86
N PRO A 89 0.37 -9.85 -3.44
CA PRO A 89 -0.44 -8.77 -2.93
C PRO A 89 -1.14 -9.14 -1.62
N LYS A 90 -1.25 -8.17 -0.73
CA LYS A 90 -2.37 -8.09 0.22
C LYS A 90 -3.47 -7.23 -0.41
N PHE A 91 -4.72 -7.61 -0.17
CA PHE A 91 -5.87 -6.84 -0.58
C PHE A 91 -6.26 -5.82 0.49
N PHE A 92 -6.65 -4.64 0.04
CA PHE A 92 -7.02 -3.50 0.86
C PHE A 92 -8.37 -2.94 0.44
N ASP A 93 -9.17 -2.56 1.41
CA ASP A 93 -10.36 -1.75 1.17
C ASP A 93 -9.97 -0.27 1.22
N ILE A 94 -10.35 0.49 0.19
CA ILE A 94 -10.05 1.91 0.08
C ILE A 94 -11.36 2.70 -0.02
N TYR A 95 -11.59 3.58 0.95
CA TYR A 95 -12.80 4.38 1.06
C TYR A 95 -12.47 5.87 1.03
N THR A 96 -13.34 6.67 0.42
CA THR A 96 -13.21 8.15 0.45
C THR A 96 -13.68 8.68 1.81
N GLU A 97 -12.88 9.53 2.45
CA GLU A 97 -13.23 10.24 3.69
C GLU A 97 -13.45 11.74 3.46
N GLY A 98 -13.21 12.22 2.25
CA GLY A 98 -13.35 13.62 1.85
C GLY A 98 -12.87 13.83 0.42
N SER A 99 -12.84 15.09 -0.03
CA SER A 99 -12.19 15.44 -1.30
C SER A 99 -10.70 15.08 -1.22
N ASP A 100 -10.29 14.10 -2.01
CA ASP A 100 -8.91 13.61 -2.13
C ASP A 100 -8.29 12.95 -0.87
N LEU A 101 -9.10 12.67 0.16
CA LEU A 101 -8.69 11.88 1.32
C LEU A 101 -9.29 10.47 1.24
N TYR A 102 -8.43 9.47 1.43
CA TYR A 102 -8.83 8.07 1.41
C TYR A 102 -8.28 7.33 2.62
N ARG A 103 -9.13 6.52 3.23
CA ARG A 103 -8.73 5.54 4.24
C ARG A 103 -8.46 4.20 3.58
N CYS A 104 -7.37 3.56 4.00
CA CYS A 104 -6.94 2.25 3.52
C CYS A 104 -6.92 1.27 4.70
N ASP A 105 -7.79 0.26 4.65
CA ASP A 105 -7.86 -0.79 5.66
C ASP A 105 -7.48 -2.14 5.01
N PRO A 106 -6.78 -3.06 5.70
CA PRO A 106 -6.58 -4.42 5.23
C PRO A 106 -7.93 -5.10 4.99
N SER A 107 -8.14 -5.66 3.80
CA SER A 107 -9.41 -6.33 3.55
C SER A 107 -9.53 -7.58 4.42
N LEU A 108 -10.69 -7.73 5.04
CA LEU A 108 -11.09 -8.97 5.68
C LEU A 108 -11.33 -10.02 4.58
N PRO A 109 -11.08 -11.32 4.85
CA PRO A 109 -11.52 -12.36 3.93
C PRO A 109 -13.01 -12.19 3.67
N LEU A 110 -13.42 -12.23 2.40
CA LEU A 110 -14.85 -12.29 2.07
C LEU A 110 -15.46 -13.44 2.88
N PRO A 111 -16.60 -13.22 3.57
CA PRO A 111 -17.27 -14.32 4.24
C PRO A 111 -17.53 -15.41 3.20
N SER A 112 -17.11 -16.64 3.52
CA SER A 112 -17.36 -17.81 2.68
C SER A 112 -18.84 -17.81 2.30
N GLN A 113 -19.16 -17.62 1.02
CA GLN A 113 -20.53 -17.83 0.57
C GLN A 113 -20.80 -19.32 0.70
N THR A 114 -21.43 -19.74 1.80
CA THR A 114 -22.14 -21.01 1.86
C THR A 114 -23.29 -20.90 0.86
N ILE A 115 -23.07 -21.42 -0.34
CA ILE A 115 -24.14 -21.70 -1.28
C ILE A 115 -24.99 -22.80 -0.62
N PRO A 116 -26.31 -22.59 -0.43
CA PRO A 116 -27.21 -23.62 0.11
C PRO A 116 -27.35 -24.83 -0.82
#